data_AF-A0A4P2PTC8-F1
#
_entry.id   AF-A0A4P2PTC8-F1
#
_cell.length_a   1.000
_cell.length_b   1.000
_cell.length_c   1.000
_cell.angle_alpha   90.00
_cell.angle_beta   90.00
_cell.angle_gamma   90.00
#
_symmetry.space_group_name_H-M   'P 1'
#
loop_
_entity.id
_entity.type
_entity.pdbx_description
1 polymer ?
#
loop_
_entity_poly.entity_id
_entity_poly.type
_entity_poly.pdbx_seq_one_letter_code
_entity_poly.pdbx_strand_id
1 'polypeptide(L)'
;MTGIPDDERAALARLTPLLGARASVAPGRPQAPTPLELLEQVAGDSEDEARGRAFARALGDMIVAVLDNFPDNIFWDLDYLACCLWQAGSAPAIRDLARRVVSLCQGFGNKSTLRFRYAHDFLYGYDWARWVTRKPEERAGVGPFDPAFLDHLDGRQAALLELVARNDRKYAPLRGREFRNPFPFNREPREETQLHHLLAQVDLIPLKAWRLDGERRWDLPFTDLRAQLAERLGLSRGEGR
;
A
#
# COMPACT_ATOMS: atom_id res chain seq x y z
N MET A 1 29.31 -0.77 -13.55
CA MET A 1 29.20 -1.40 -12.22
C MET A 1 28.10 -0.66 -11.50
N THR A 2 27.04 -1.33 -11.06
CA THR A 2 25.95 -0.62 -10.34
C THR A 2 26.51 0.01 -9.08
N GLY A 3 26.23 1.29 -8.83
CA GLY A 3 26.70 2.00 -7.63
C GLY A 3 26.09 1.48 -6.33
N ILE A 4 25.32 0.40 -6.34
CA ILE A 4 24.64 -0.12 -5.16
C ILE A 4 25.52 -1.18 -4.47
N PRO A 5 25.89 -0.96 -3.20
CA PRO A 5 26.75 -1.86 -2.44
C PRO A 5 26.19 -3.29 -2.28
N ASP A 6 27.08 -4.29 -2.28
CA ASP A 6 26.71 -5.70 -2.19
C ASP A 6 26.02 -6.07 -0.86
N ASP A 7 26.37 -5.40 0.23
CA ASP A 7 25.74 -5.60 1.54
C ASP A 7 24.25 -5.21 1.53
N GLU A 8 23.90 -4.13 0.83
CA GLU A 8 22.51 -3.68 0.67
C GLU A 8 21.72 -4.63 -0.24
N ARG A 9 22.34 -5.07 -1.36
CA ARG A 9 21.76 -6.09 -2.25
C ARG A 9 21.49 -7.39 -1.50
N ALA A 10 22.44 -7.85 -0.70
CA ALA A 10 22.30 -9.04 0.13
C ALA A 10 21.22 -8.87 1.21
N ALA A 11 21.07 -7.67 1.79
CA ALA A 11 20.01 -7.38 2.74
C ALA A 11 18.62 -7.48 2.09
N LEU A 12 18.43 -6.91 0.89
CA LEU A 12 17.18 -7.02 0.14
C LEU A 12 16.87 -8.46 -0.29
N ALA A 13 17.89 -9.21 -0.75
CA ALA A 13 17.72 -10.60 -1.14
C ALA A 13 17.20 -11.48 0.02
N ARG A 14 17.62 -11.19 1.26
CA ARG A 14 17.13 -11.88 2.47
C ARG A 14 15.65 -11.65 2.77
N LEU A 15 15.03 -10.60 2.23
CA LEU A 15 13.62 -10.31 2.42
C LEU A 15 12.71 -11.16 1.52
N THR A 16 13.18 -11.57 0.34
CA THR A 16 12.41 -12.36 -0.64
C THR A 16 11.65 -13.54 -0.03
N PRO A 17 12.27 -14.46 0.76
CA PRO A 17 11.55 -15.59 1.35
C PRO A 17 10.48 -15.17 2.36
N LEU A 18 10.60 -13.99 2.98
CA LEU A 18 9.63 -13.49 3.96
C LEU A 18 8.34 -13.01 3.30
N LEU A 19 8.35 -12.72 2.00
CA LEU A 19 7.18 -12.27 1.23
C LEU A 19 6.25 -13.43 0.82
N GLY A 20 6.57 -14.66 1.21
CA GLY A 20 5.78 -15.85 0.90
C GLY A 20 5.59 -16.06 -0.60
N ALA A 21 4.34 -16.18 -1.04
CA ALA A 21 4.00 -16.39 -2.45
C ALA A 21 4.29 -15.17 -3.35
N ARG A 22 4.53 -13.99 -2.77
CA ARG A 22 4.71 -12.71 -3.48
C ARG A 22 3.58 -12.46 -4.48
N ALA A 23 2.33 -12.74 -4.10
CA ALA A 23 1.23 -12.64 -5.06
C ALA A 23 1.16 -11.22 -5.65
N SER A 24 0.76 -11.14 -6.91
CA SER A 24 0.51 -9.89 -7.63
C SER A 24 -0.94 -9.85 -8.10
N VAL A 25 -1.54 -8.66 -8.09
CA VAL A 25 -2.87 -8.45 -8.69
C VAL A 25 -2.78 -8.17 -10.19
N ALA A 26 -1.58 -7.93 -10.72
CA ALA A 26 -1.37 -7.59 -12.11
C ALA A 26 -1.91 -8.70 -13.05
N PRO A 27 -2.78 -8.35 -14.02
CA PRO A 27 -3.26 -9.33 -15.00
C PRO A 27 -2.11 -10.01 -15.74
N GLY A 28 -2.07 -11.35 -15.69
CA GLY A 28 -1.03 -12.15 -16.37
C GLY A 28 0.31 -12.25 -15.63
N ARG A 29 0.48 -11.60 -14.47
CA ARG A 29 1.70 -11.68 -13.66
C ARG A 29 1.35 -12.24 -12.26
N PRO A 30 1.58 -13.55 -12.01
CA PRO A 30 1.16 -14.20 -10.78
C PRO A 30 1.98 -13.76 -9.55
N GLN A 31 3.23 -13.34 -9.75
CA GLN A 31 4.13 -12.91 -8.69
C GLN A 31 4.64 -11.49 -8.93
N ALA A 32 4.62 -10.67 -7.88
CA ALA A 32 5.29 -9.38 -7.86
C ALA A 32 6.81 -9.56 -7.88
N PRO A 33 7.59 -8.59 -8.38
CA PRO A 33 9.04 -8.70 -8.41
C PRO A 33 9.64 -8.87 -7.01
N THR A 34 10.81 -9.49 -6.92
CA THR A 34 11.58 -9.53 -5.68
C THR A 34 12.09 -8.13 -5.33
N PRO A 35 12.48 -7.88 -4.07
CA PRO A 35 13.07 -6.60 -3.69
C PRO A 35 14.34 -6.27 -4.48
N LEU A 36 15.13 -7.29 -4.86
CA LEU A 36 16.31 -7.11 -5.70
C LEU A 36 15.95 -6.81 -7.16
N GLU A 37 14.94 -7.49 -7.71
CA GLU A 37 14.44 -7.18 -9.06
C GLU A 37 13.88 -5.76 -9.13
N LEU A 38 13.15 -5.28 -8.11
CA LEU A 38 12.69 -3.88 -8.04
C LEU A 38 13.84 -2.89 -7.99
N LEU A 39 14.87 -3.20 -7.19
CA LEU A 39 16.07 -2.39 -7.10
C LEU A 39 16.71 -2.22 -8.50
N GLU A 40 16.89 -3.32 -9.22
CA GLU A 40 17.51 -3.36 -10.54
C GLU A 40 16.64 -2.70 -11.61
N GLN A 41 15.33 -2.92 -11.60
CA GLN A 41 14.40 -2.32 -12.55
C GLN A 41 14.31 -0.80 -12.41
N VAL A 42 14.39 -0.27 -11.18
CA VAL A 42 14.17 1.16 -10.91
C VAL A 42 15.47 1.96 -10.91
N ALA A 43 16.50 1.48 -10.22
CA ALA A 43 17.77 2.20 -10.13
C ALA A 43 18.71 1.90 -11.32
N GLY A 44 18.51 0.78 -12.01
CA GLY A 44 19.32 0.37 -13.16
C GLY A 44 20.81 0.40 -12.86
N ASP A 45 21.58 0.95 -13.82
CA ASP A 45 23.03 1.13 -13.72
C ASP A 45 23.44 2.47 -13.07
N SER A 46 22.61 3.05 -12.19
CA SER A 46 22.97 4.31 -11.52
C SER A 46 24.33 4.23 -10.82
N GLU A 47 25.19 5.22 -11.09
CA GLU A 47 26.52 5.35 -10.50
C GLU A 47 26.52 6.14 -9.18
N ASP A 48 25.38 6.74 -8.79
CA ASP A 48 25.24 7.46 -7.52
C ASP A 48 25.09 6.48 -6.36
N GLU A 49 26.21 6.12 -5.74
CA GLU A 49 26.23 5.18 -4.62
C GLU A 49 25.39 5.65 -3.43
N ALA A 50 25.44 6.95 -3.10
CA ALA A 50 24.73 7.47 -1.94
C ALA A 50 23.20 7.36 -2.14
N ARG A 51 22.73 7.68 -3.34
CA ARG A 51 21.32 7.54 -3.72
C ARG A 51 20.90 6.08 -3.84
N GLY A 52 21.73 5.24 -4.48
CA GLY A 52 21.50 3.81 -4.62
C GLY A 52 21.38 3.10 -3.27
N ARG A 53 22.30 3.38 -2.34
CA ARG A 53 22.25 2.89 -0.95
C ARG A 53 21.00 3.38 -0.22
N ALA A 54 20.66 4.66 -0.35
CA ALA A 54 19.46 5.21 0.29
C ALA A 54 18.18 4.55 -0.23
N PHE A 55 18.10 4.30 -1.54
CA PHE A 55 16.98 3.60 -2.17
C PHE A 55 16.86 2.15 -1.70
N ALA A 56 17.96 1.40 -1.70
CA ALA A 56 17.97 0.01 -1.24
C ALA A 56 17.49 -0.12 0.22
N ARG A 57 18.02 0.74 1.11
CA ARG A 57 17.59 0.77 2.52
C ARG A 57 16.13 1.16 2.68
N ALA A 58 15.70 2.23 2.00
CA ALA A 58 14.32 2.69 2.02
C ALA A 58 13.32 1.62 1.58
N LEU A 59 13.62 0.90 0.49
CA LEU A 59 12.81 -0.20 0.00
C LEU A 59 12.74 -1.33 1.04
N GLY A 60 13.88 -1.71 1.61
CA GLY A 60 13.95 -2.72 2.67
C GLY A 60 13.15 -2.33 3.92
N ASP A 61 13.32 -1.11 4.41
CA ASP A 61 12.62 -0.58 5.58
C ASP A 61 11.09 -0.60 5.38
N MET A 62 10.62 -0.25 4.19
CA MET A 62 9.20 -0.27 3.86
C MET A 62 8.64 -1.68 3.75
N ILE A 63 9.37 -2.61 3.14
CA ILE A 63 8.97 -4.03 3.08
C ILE A 63 8.87 -4.61 4.49
N VAL A 64 9.88 -4.37 5.33
CA VAL A 64 9.88 -4.80 6.74
C VAL A 64 8.70 -4.19 7.48
N ALA A 65 8.43 -2.90 7.28
CA ALA A 65 7.28 -2.25 7.92
C ALA A 65 5.94 -2.87 7.49
N VAL A 66 5.78 -3.26 6.21
CA VAL A 66 4.57 -3.95 5.76
C VAL A 66 4.47 -5.35 6.37
N LEU A 67 5.55 -6.14 6.35
CA LEU A 67 5.60 -7.47 6.98
C LEU A 67 5.21 -7.43 8.47
N ASP A 68 5.76 -6.46 9.19
CA ASP A 68 5.59 -6.32 10.63
C ASP A 68 4.19 -5.88 11.03
N ASN A 69 3.58 -5.00 10.24
CA ASN A 69 2.31 -4.34 10.58
C ASN A 69 1.10 -4.95 9.88
N PHE A 70 1.31 -5.69 8.79
CA PHE A 70 0.28 -6.36 8.01
C PHE A 70 0.72 -7.80 7.71
N PRO A 71 0.79 -8.68 8.72
CA PRO A 71 1.33 -10.04 8.56
C PRO A 71 0.51 -10.90 7.58
N ASP A 72 -0.76 -10.54 7.37
CA ASP A 72 -1.64 -11.21 6.41
C ASP A 72 -1.58 -10.56 5.01
N ASN A 73 -0.68 -9.59 4.77
CA ASN A 73 -0.57 -8.92 3.47
C ASN A 73 -0.31 -9.93 2.34
N ILE A 74 -1.18 -9.90 1.33
CA ILE A 74 -1.23 -10.93 0.29
C ILE A 74 -0.41 -10.48 -0.91
N PHE A 75 -0.63 -9.23 -1.31
CA PHE A 75 -0.10 -8.72 -2.56
C PHE A 75 1.06 -7.76 -2.34
N TRP A 76 2.07 -7.89 -3.20
CA TRP A 76 3.38 -7.23 -3.05
C TRP A 76 3.75 -6.36 -4.26
N ASP A 77 2.75 -5.85 -4.97
CA ASP A 77 2.94 -4.93 -6.10
C ASP A 77 3.45 -3.56 -5.62
N LEU A 78 4.76 -3.48 -5.40
CA LEU A 78 5.46 -2.30 -4.92
C LEU A 78 6.16 -1.52 -6.04
N ASP A 79 5.98 -1.91 -7.30
CA ASP A 79 6.67 -1.37 -8.48
C ASP A 79 6.58 0.16 -8.55
N TYR A 80 5.35 0.71 -8.47
CA TYR A 80 5.17 2.16 -8.55
C TYR A 80 5.72 2.89 -7.32
N LEU A 81 5.56 2.30 -6.12
CA LEU A 81 6.07 2.89 -4.89
C LEU A 81 7.61 2.95 -4.89
N ALA A 82 8.26 1.90 -5.40
CA ALA A 82 9.70 1.87 -5.63
C ALA A 82 10.12 2.96 -6.64
N CYS A 83 9.35 3.14 -7.71
CA CYS A 83 9.56 4.24 -8.66
C CYS A 83 9.45 5.61 -7.98
N CYS A 84 8.42 5.85 -7.16
CA CYS A 84 8.24 7.10 -6.42
C CYS A 84 9.38 7.37 -5.42
N LEU A 85 9.85 6.32 -4.72
CA LEU A 85 11.05 6.43 -3.89
C LEU A 85 12.22 6.94 -4.72
N TRP A 86 12.54 6.29 -5.83
CA TRP A 86 13.64 6.71 -6.68
C TRP A 86 13.46 8.14 -7.23
N GLN A 87 12.26 8.50 -7.65
CA GLN A 87 11.91 9.82 -8.19
C GLN A 87 11.97 10.94 -7.15
N ALA A 88 11.96 10.64 -5.85
CA ALA A 88 12.24 11.63 -4.80
C ALA A 88 13.64 12.29 -4.97
N GLY A 89 14.53 11.65 -5.74
CA GLY A 89 15.76 12.23 -6.23
C GLY A 89 16.90 12.01 -5.24
N SER A 90 17.07 12.92 -4.28
CA SER A 90 18.24 12.88 -3.38
C SER A 90 18.13 11.81 -2.29
N ALA A 91 19.27 11.31 -1.80
CA ALA A 91 19.31 10.35 -0.69
C ALA A 91 18.52 10.81 0.57
N PRO A 92 18.57 12.09 1.00
CA PRO A 92 17.68 12.57 2.07
C PRO A 92 16.19 12.48 1.72
N ALA A 93 15.79 12.90 0.53
CA ALA A 93 14.38 12.88 0.11
C ALA A 93 13.82 11.45 0.04
N ILE A 94 14.62 10.49 -0.43
CA ILE A 94 14.30 9.06 -0.42
C ILE A 94 14.03 8.58 1.01
N ARG A 95 14.95 8.89 1.95
CA ARG A 95 14.80 8.51 3.37
C ARG A 95 13.58 9.16 4.01
N ASP A 96 13.27 10.40 3.67
CA ASP A 96 12.14 11.12 4.24
C ASP A 96 10.80 10.53 3.76
N LEU A 97 10.69 10.20 2.47
CA LEU A 97 9.52 9.51 1.94
C LEU A 97 9.34 8.13 2.59
N ALA A 98 10.43 7.34 2.65
CA ALA A 98 10.39 6.02 3.29
C ALA A 98 9.96 6.09 4.75
N ARG A 99 10.50 7.04 5.52
CA ARG A 99 10.13 7.25 6.93
C ARG A 99 8.64 7.56 7.10
N ARG A 100 8.07 8.39 6.22
CA ARG A 100 6.63 8.69 6.23
C ARG A 100 5.80 7.44 5.95
N VAL A 101 6.16 6.65 4.93
CA VAL A 101 5.44 5.41 4.61
C VAL A 101 5.55 4.38 5.74
N VAL A 102 6.73 4.23 6.35
CA VAL A 102 6.93 3.35 7.52
C VAL A 102 6.08 3.79 8.70
N SER A 103 6.04 5.10 9.00
CA SER A 103 5.21 5.67 10.06
C SER A 103 3.73 5.39 9.83
N LEU A 104 3.25 5.51 8.59
CA LEU A 104 1.86 5.17 8.23
C LEU A 104 1.58 3.67 8.43
N CYS A 105 2.49 2.79 8.03
CA CYS A 105 2.33 1.34 8.27
C CYS A 105 2.17 1.03 9.77
N GLN A 106 3.03 1.62 10.60
CA GLN A 106 2.96 1.49 12.07
C GLN A 106 1.68 2.08 12.64
N GLY A 107 1.20 3.18 12.07
CA GLY A 107 0.02 3.90 12.52
C GLY A 107 -1.30 3.21 12.23
N PHE A 108 -1.39 2.46 11.13
CA PHE A 108 -2.62 1.82 10.68
C PHE A 108 -2.66 0.30 10.93
N GLY A 109 -1.52 -0.38 10.98
CA GLY A 109 -1.46 -1.84 11.04
C GLY A 109 -1.77 -2.48 12.39
N ASN A 110 -1.48 -3.77 12.50
CA ASN A 110 -1.89 -4.67 13.58
C ASN A 110 -1.35 -4.30 14.97
N LYS A 111 -0.23 -3.57 15.05
CA LYS A 111 0.41 -3.09 16.29
C LYS A 111 -0.21 -1.77 16.79
N SER A 112 -1.05 -1.11 15.99
CA SER A 112 -1.71 0.15 16.36
C SER A 112 -3.09 -0.09 16.98
N THR A 113 -3.74 0.95 17.49
CA THR A 113 -5.14 0.88 17.95
C THR A 113 -6.13 0.65 16.78
N LEU A 114 -5.74 1.01 15.56
CA LEU A 114 -6.60 0.90 14.38
C LEU A 114 -6.67 -0.53 13.85
N ARG A 115 -5.55 -1.27 13.82
CA ARG A 115 -5.46 -2.69 13.44
C ARG A 115 -6.12 -3.02 12.11
N PHE A 116 -5.81 -2.26 11.07
CA PHE A 116 -6.15 -2.67 9.71
C PHE A 116 -5.32 -3.88 9.29
N ARG A 117 -5.95 -4.79 8.54
CA ARG A 117 -5.35 -6.09 8.19
C ARG A 117 -4.36 -6.03 7.03
N TYR A 118 -4.60 -5.14 6.07
CA TYR A 118 -3.84 -5.07 4.82
C TYR A 118 -3.44 -3.64 4.50
N ALA A 119 -2.30 -3.50 3.82
CA ALA A 119 -1.85 -2.21 3.25
C ALA A 119 -2.51 -1.90 1.90
N HIS A 120 -3.33 -2.81 1.36
CA HIS A 120 -3.87 -2.75 -0.01
C HIS A 120 -4.63 -1.44 -0.31
N ASP A 121 -5.39 -0.88 0.65
CA ASP A 121 -6.18 0.34 0.39
C ASP A 121 -5.27 1.57 0.15
N PHE A 122 -4.09 1.58 0.79
CA PHE A 122 -3.03 2.56 0.59
C PHE A 122 -2.25 2.25 -0.70
N LEU A 123 -1.73 1.04 -0.84
CA LEU A 123 -0.87 0.64 -1.97
C LEU A 123 -1.58 0.71 -3.32
N TYR A 124 -2.87 0.41 -3.36
CA TYR A 124 -3.68 0.44 -4.58
C TYR A 124 -4.49 1.73 -4.75
N GLY A 125 -4.20 2.75 -3.94
CA GLY A 125 -4.70 4.11 -4.14
C GLY A 125 -6.20 4.29 -3.88
N TYR A 126 -6.87 3.37 -3.16
CA TYR A 126 -8.27 3.55 -2.78
C TYR A 126 -8.47 4.75 -1.86
N ASP A 127 -7.58 4.93 -0.89
CA ASP A 127 -7.63 6.09 0.00
C ASP A 127 -7.27 7.40 -0.74
N TRP A 128 -6.31 7.34 -1.66
CA TRP A 128 -5.93 8.47 -2.51
C TRP A 128 -7.09 8.90 -3.43
N ALA A 129 -7.68 7.98 -4.19
CA ALA A 129 -8.78 8.30 -5.09
C ALA A 129 -9.99 8.87 -4.32
N ARG A 130 -10.31 8.32 -3.15
CA ARG A 130 -11.37 8.85 -2.27
C ARG A 130 -11.06 10.26 -1.75
N TRP A 131 -9.79 10.57 -1.50
CA TRP A 131 -9.37 11.89 -1.05
C TRP A 131 -9.42 12.93 -2.18
N VAL A 132 -8.95 12.57 -3.38
CA VAL A 132 -8.99 13.44 -4.57
C VAL A 132 -10.43 13.75 -4.97
N THR A 133 -11.32 12.76 -5.04
CA THR A 133 -12.72 12.95 -5.47
C THR A 133 -13.51 13.94 -4.61
N ARG A 134 -13.13 14.15 -3.34
CA ARG A 134 -13.77 15.13 -2.46
C ARG A 134 -13.49 16.57 -2.86
N LYS A 135 -12.36 16.84 -3.50
CA LYS A 135 -11.98 18.16 -4.00
C LYS A 135 -11.10 18.04 -5.24
N PRO A 136 -11.67 17.66 -6.40
CA PRO A 136 -10.89 17.35 -7.60
C PRO A 136 -10.05 18.53 -8.09
N GLU A 137 -10.63 19.74 -8.08
CA GLU A 137 -9.98 20.96 -8.57
C GLU A 137 -8.69 21.29 -7.78
N GLU A 138 -8.66 21.01 -6.47
CA GLU A 138 -7.50 21.26 -5.62
C GLU A 138 -6.48 20.10 -5.63
N ARG A 139 -6.93 18.86 -5.92
CA ARG A 139 -6.17 17.64 -5.58
C ARG A 139 -5.82 16.75 -6.78
N ALA A 140 -6.38 16.98 -7.96
CA ALA A 140 -6.16 16.13 -9.13
C ALA A 140 -4.69 16.04 -9.56
N GLY A 141 -3.89 17.07 -9.27
CA GLY A 141 -2.45 17.09 -9.55
C GLY A 141 -1.58 16.38 -8.51
N VAL A 142 -2.15 15.92 -7.39
CA VAL A 142 -1.39 15.30 -6.29
C VAL A 142 -1.37 13.79 -6.46
N GLY A 143 -0.17 13.19 -6.45
CA GLY A 143 0.04 11.75 -6.51
C GLY A 143 -0.25 11.01 -5.19
N PRO A 144 -0.41 9.68 -5.26
CA PRO A 144 -0.74 8.82 -4.10
C PRO A 144 0.40 8.66 -3.08
N PHE A 145 1.60 9.13 -3.40
CA PHE A 145 2.74 9.13 -2.48
C PHE A 145 3.37 10.52 -2.34
N ASP A 146 2.69 11.56 -2.81
CA ASP A 146 3.15 12.94 -2.69
C ASP A 146 2.96 13.44 -1.25
N PRO A 147 3.82 14.36 -0.76
CA PRO A 147 3.78 14.84 0.62
C PRO A 147 2.39 15.32 1.07
N ALA A 148 1.66 16.04 0.21
CA ALA A 148 0.34 16.58 0.55
C ALA A 148 -0.70 15.47 0.86
N PHE A 149 -0.62 14.32 0.19
CA PHE A 149 -1.50 13.19 0.50
C PHE A 149 -1.02 12.43 1.74
N LEU A 150 0.29 12.30 1.95
CA LEU A 150 0.83 11.68 3.17
C LEU A 150 0.47 12.49 4.42
N ASP A 151 0.53 13.82 4.36
CA ASP A 151 0.07 14.71 5.44
C ASP A 151 -1.43 14.52 5.72
N HIS A 152 -2.24 14.29 4.67
CA HIS A 152 -3.65 13.96 4.84
C HIS A 152 -3.84 12.63 5.57
N LEU A 153 -3.04 11.60 5.26
CA LEU A 153 -3.13 10.30 5.93
C LEU A 153 -2.74 10.37 7.40
N ASP A 154 -1.74 11.16 7.77
CA ASP A 154 -1.38 11.42 9.16
C ASP A 154 -2.54 12.07 9.93
N GLY A 155 -3.15 13.11 9.34
CA GLY A 155 -4.35 13.73 9.91
C GLY A 155 -5.55 12.77 9.98
N ARG A 156 -5.70 11.90 8.99
CA ARG A 156 -6.76 10.88 8.98
C ARG A 156 -6.56 9.84 10.08
N GLN A 157 -5.32 9.43 10.33
CA GLN A 157 -4.97 8.51 11.41
C GLN A 157 -5.39 9.09 12.76
N ALA A 158 -5.01 10.34 13.06
CA ALA A 158 -5.37 11.03 14.29
C ALA A 158 -6.90 11.13 14.46
N ALA A 159 -7.60 11.51 13.39
CA ALA A 159 -9.07 11.58 13.40
C ALA A 159 -9.73 10.21 13.67
N LEU A 160 -9.17 9.11 13.14
CA LEU A 160 -9.67 7.77 13.41
C LEU A 160 -9.46 7.36 14.87
N LEU A 161 -8.30 7.67 15.45
CA LEU A 161 -8.03 7.41 16.87
C LEU A 161 -9.01 8.16 17.78
N GLU A 162 -9.37 9.38 17.42
CA GLU A 162 -10.38 10.17 18.15
C GLU A 162 -11.77 9.54 18.06
N LEU A 163 -12.18 9.02 16.89
CA LEU A 163 -13.43 8.27 16.75
C LEU A 163 -13.44 7.00 17.61
N VAL A 164 -12.32 6.28 17.69
CA VAL A 164 -12.17 5.12 18.58
C VAL A 164 -12.31 5.52 20.05
N ALA A 165 -11.65 6.61 20.46
CA ALA A 165 -11.73 7.12 21.83
C ALA A 165 -13.16 7.54 22.23
N ARG A 166 -13.94 8.05 21.27
CA ARG A 166 -15.36 8.42 21.47
C ARG A 166 -16.34 7.25 21.31
N ASN A 167 -15.84 6.02 21.10
CA ASN A 167 -16.65 4.83 20.88
C ASN A 167 -17.67 4.99 19.74
N ASP A 168 -17.23 5.56 18.61
CA ASP A 168 -18.06 5.73 17.41
C ASP A 168 -18.65 4.40 16.92
N ARG A 169 -19.88 4.41 16.39
CA ARG A 169 -20.58 3.21 15.94
C ARG A 169 -19.82 2.44 14.86
N LYS A 170 -19.17 3.14 13.93
CA LYS A 170 -18.39 2.54 12.84
C LYS A 170 -16.96 2.22 13.29
N TYR A 171 -16.43 3.02 14.21
CA TYR A 171 -15.06 2.91 14.69
C TYR A 171 -14.95 2.56 16.18
N ALA A 172 -15.77 1.63 16.67
CA ALA A 172 -15.70 1.19 18.07
C ALA A 172 -14.32 0.58 18.41
N PRO A 173 -13.92 0.55 19.70
CA PRO A 173 -12.76 -0.19 20.18
C PRO A 173 -12.87 -1.67 19.82
N LEU A 174 -11.77 -2.23 19.33
CA LEU A 174 -11.69 -3.64 18.97
C LEU A 174 -11.55 -4.50 20.24
N ARG A 175 -12.07 -5.73 20.19
CA ARG A 175 -11.96 -6.74 21.24
C ARG A 175 -11.01 -7.86 20.82
N GLY A 176 -10.11 -8.24 21.73
CA GLY A 176 -9.22 -9.39 21.52
C GLY A 176 -8.31 -9.23 20.31
N ARG A 177 -8.31 -10.20 19.39
CA ARG A 177 -7.38 -10.28 18.24
C ARG A 177 -8.01 -9.91 16.90
N GLU A 178 -9.20 -9.31 16.87
CA GLU A 178 -9.85 -8.95 15.61
C GLU A 178 -9.15 -7.81 14.84
N PHE A 179 -9.37 -7.77 13.53
CA PHE A 179 -8.96 -6.67 12.66
C PHE A 179 -10.12 -5.75 12.36
N ARG A 180 -9.84 -4.45 12.19
CA ARG A 180 -10.85 -3.48 11.81
C ARG A 180 -11.23 -3.65 10.34
N ASN A 181 -12.53 -3.83 10.09
CA ASN A 181 -13.08 -3.86 8.74
C ASN A 181 -14.26 -2.86 8.63
N PRO A 182 -14.04 -1.66 8.07
CA PRO A 182 -15.07 -0.62 7.91
C PRO A 182 -15.95 -0.82 6.66
N PHE A 183 -15.75 -1.90 5.91
CA PHE A 183 -16.42 -2.20 4.65
C PHE A 183 -17.62 -3.16 4.84
N PRO A 184 -18.62 -3.10 3.95
CA PRO A 184 -19.80 -3.97 4.02
C PRO A 184 -19.55 -5.41 3.53
N PHE A 185 -18.31 -5.77 3.17
CA PHE A 185 -17.94 -7.08 2.64
C PHE A 185 -16.81 -7.72 3.45
N ASN A 186 -16.71 -9.05 3.36
CA ASN A 186 -15.69 -9.83 4.06
C ASN A 186 -14.30 -9.55 3.47
N ARG A 187 -13.29 -9.52 4.35
CA ARG A 187 -11.89 -9.32 4.00
C ARG A 187 -11.00 -10.41 4.61
N GLU A 188 -11.55 -11.61 4.77
CA GLU A 188 -10.73 -12.80 4.99
C GLU A 188 -9.81 -13.05 3.77
N PRO A 189 -8.66 -13.72 3.93
CA PRO A 189 -7.60 -13.71 2.91
C PRO A 189 -8.04 -14.25 1.56
N ARG A 190 -8.89 -15.28 1.55
CA ARG A 190 -9.43 -15.88 0.32
C ARG A 190 -10.33 -14.89 -0.41
N GLU A 191 -11.26 -14.27 0.30
CA GLU A 191 -12.22 -13.29 -0.22
C GLU A 191 -11.51 -12.02 -0.70
N GLU A 192 -10.53 -11.53 0.05
CA GLU A 192 -9.68 -10.40 -0.32
C GLU A 192 -8.92 -10.70 -1.61
N THR A 193 -8.36 -11.92 -1.74
CA THR A 193 -7.63 -12.36 -2.95
C THR A 193 -8.57 -12.38 -4.16
N GLN A 194 -9.70 -13.07 -4.03
CA GLN A 194 -10.68 -13.22 -5.11
C GLN A 194 -11.21 -11.86 -5.59
N LEU A 195 -11.53 -10.97 -4.65
CA LEU A 195 -12.02 -9.64 -4.97
C LEU A 195 -10.97 -8.81 -5.70
N HIS A 196 -9.72 -8.77 -5.23
CA HIS A 196 -8.67 -7.94 -5.86
C HIS A 196 -8.25 -8.44 -7.24
N HIS A 197 -8.19 -9.76 -7.45
CA HIS A 197 -7.94 -10.30 -8.78
C HIS A 197 -9.04 -9.90 -9.76
N LEU A 198 -10.30 -9.97 -9.36
CA LEU A 198 -11.40 -9.54 -10.23
C LEU A 198 -11.35 -8.02 -10.47
N LEU A 199 -11.13 -7.22 -9.43
CA LEU A 199 -10.99 -5.76 -9.55
C LEU A 199 -9.88 -5.38 -10.54
N ALA A 200 -8.73 -6.05 -10.48
CA ALA A 200 -7.64 -5.83 -11.42
C ALA A 200 -8.01 -6.24 -12.86
N GLN A 201 -8.71 -7.36 -13.03
CA GLN A 201 -9.18 -7.83 -14.34
C GLN A 201 -10.16 -6.87 -15.01
N VAL A 202 -11.03 -6.22 -14.23
CA VAL A 202 -12.02 -5.27 -14.75
C VAL A 202 -11.60 -3.80 -14.64
N ASP A 203 -10.30 -3.53 -14.40
CA ASP A 203 -9.71 -2.19 -14.32
C ASP A 203 -10.34 -1.27 -13.24
N LEU A 204 -10.73 -1.85 -12.11
CA LEU A 204 -11.36 -1.16 -10.97
C LEU A 204 -10.41 -0.99 -9.76
N ILE A 205 -9.10 -0.98 -10.03
CA ILE A 205 -8.07 -0.60 -9.07
C ILE A 205 -7.61 0.84 -9.40
N PRO A 206 -7.73 1.80 -8.47
CA PRO A 206 -7.40 3.21 -8.74
C PRO A 206 -5.97 3.45 -9.19
N LEU A 207 -5.02 2.71 -8.62
CA LEU A 207 -3.61 2.80 -8.94
C LEU A 207 -3.09 1.43 -9.38
N LYS A 208 -2.60 1.33 -10.61
CA LYS A 208 -1.90 0.14 -11.11
C LYS A 208 -0.51 0.05 -10.49
N ALA A 209 -0.45 -0.28 -9.21
CA ALA A 209 0.77 -0.27 -8.41
C ALA A 209 1.86 -1.24 -8.91
N TRP A 210 1.45 -2.22 -9.73
CA TRP A 210 2.31 -3.19 -10.42
C TRP A 210 3.00 -2.66 -11.67
N ARG A 211 2.77 -1.40 -12.04
CA ARG A 211 3.43 -0.74 -13.17
C ARG A 211 4.34 0.37 -12.67
N LEU A 212 5.51 0.51 -13.28
CA LEU A 212 6.46 1.59 -12.94
C LEU A 212 5.93 2.99 -13.26
N ASP A 213 5.03 3.11 -14.26
CA ASP A 213 4.37 4.38 -14.60
C ASP A 213 3.23 4.75 -13.64
N GLY A 214 2.76 3.78 -12.84
CA GLY A 214 1.69 3.97 -11.86
C GLY A 214 0.44 4.60 -12.43
N GLU A 215 -0.05 4.10 -13.56
CA GLU A 215 -1.32 4.56 -14.13
C GLU A 215 -2.39 4.68 -13.03
N ARG A 216 -2.94 5.89 -12.90
CA ARG A 216 -3.74 6.31 -11.76
C ARG A 216 -5.02 6.99 -12.21
N ARG A 217 -6.12 6.60 -11.58
CA ARG A 217 -7.47 7.08 -11.85
C ARG A 217 -8.17 7.36 -10.54
N TRP A 218 -8.83 8.50 -10.45
CA TRP A 218 -9.62 8.89 -9.28
C TRP A 218 -11.06 9.24 -9.67
N ASP A 219 -11.35 9.43 -10.95
CA ASP A 219 -12.59 9.93 -11.51
C ASP A 219 -13.75 8.91 -11.54
N LEU A 220 -13.55 7.74 -10.93
CA LEU A 220 -14.57 6.71 -10.74
C LEU A 220 -14.94 6.53 -9.27
N PRO A 221 -16.18 6.10 -8.96
CA PRO A 221 -16.61 5.77 -7.60
C PRO A 221 -16.06 4.40 -7.15
N PHE A 222 -14.74 4.26 -7.07
CA PHE A 222 -14.05 2.99 -6.79
C PHE A 222 -14.50 2.31 -5.48
N THR A 223 -14.91 3.07 -4.47
CA THR A 223 -15.42 2.50 -3.21
C THR A 223 -16.75 1.76 -3.45
N ASP A 224 -17.67 2.36 -4.21
CA ASP A 224 -18.98 1.77 -4.49
C ASP A 224 -18.87 0.62 -5.49
N LEU A 225 -18.06 0.79 -6.53
CA LEU A 225 -17.80 -0.24 -7.53
C LEU A 225 -17.17 -1.49 -6.90
N ARG A 226 -16.23 -1.31 -5.95
CA ARG A 226 -15.65 -2.41 -5.19
C ARG A 226 -16.68 -3.12 -4.31
N ALA A 227 -17.58 -2.38 -3.65
CA ALA A 227 -18.64 -2.97 -2.84
C ALA A 227 -19.65 -3.76 -3.69
N GLN A 228 -20.08 -3.22 -4.83
CA GLN A 228 -20.98 -3.90 -5.77
C GLN A 228 -20.37 -5.19 -6.33
N LEU A 229 -19.06 -5.17 -6.62
CA LEU A 229 -18.38 -6.36 -7.11
C LEU A 229 -18.25 -7.43 -6.02
N ALA A 230 -17.97 -7.01 -4.77
CA ALA A 230 -17.96 -7.90 -3.62
C ALA A 230 -19.34 -8.54 -3.40
N GLU A 231 -20.43 -7.78 -3.56
CA GLU A 231 -21.80 -8.30 -3.47
C GLU A 231 -22.09 -9.34 -4.55
N ARG A 232 -21.71 -9.08 -5.81
CA ARG A 232 -21.87 -10.05 -6.91
C ARG A 232 -21.10 -11.35 -6.69
N LEU A 233 -19.99 -11.29 -5.94
CA LEU A 233 -19.20 -12.44 -5.55
C LEU A 233 -19.74 -13.17 -4.31
N GLY A 234 -20.85 -12.69 -3.71
CA GLY A 234 -21.41 -13.26 -2.48
C GLY A 234 -20.56 -12.96 -1.23
N LEU A 235 -19.72 -11.91 -1.26
CA LEU A 235 -18.80 -11.55 -0.18
C LEU A 235 -19.42 -10.56 0.82
N SER A 236 -20.66 -10.14 0.62
CA SER A 236 -21.36 -9.23 1.53
C SER A 236 -21.34 -9.79 2.95
N ARG A 237 -20.99 -8.96 3.92
CA ARG A 237 -21.22 -9.29 5.32
C ARG A 237 -22.72 -9.20 5.49
N GLY A 238 -23.39 -10.34 5.68
CA GLY A 238 -24.81 -10.34 6.03
C GLY A 238 -25.05 -9.30 7.12
N GLU A 239 -26.14 -8.54 7.03
CA GLU A 239 -26.49 -7.55 8.04
C GLU A 239 -26.35 -8.20 9.41
N GLY A 240 -25.35 -7.74 10.18
CA GLY A 240 -25.18 -8.19 11.54
C GLY A 240 -26.44 -7.80 12.30
N ARG A 241 -27.23 -8.81 12.66
CA ARG A 241 -28.17 -8.76 13.77
C ARG A 241 -27.45 -8.32 15.05
#